data_AF-A0A7V9SUZ3-F1
#
_entry.id   AF-A0A7V9SUZ3-F1
#
_cell.length_a   1.000
_cell.length_b   1.000
_cell.length_c   1.000
_cell.angle_alpha   90.00
_cell.angle_beta   90.00
_cell.angle_gamma   90.00
#
_symmetry.space_group_name_H-M   'P 1'
#
loop_
_entity.id
_entity.type
_entity.pdbx_description
1 polymer ?
#
loop_
_entity_poly.entity_id
_entity_poly.type
_entity_poly.pdbx_seq_one_letter_code
_entity_poly.pdbx_strand_id
1 'polypeptide(L)' 'MLGLLAAIQILLSIFLVVLVLMHSGRDTGFGGLGFTPASQGGQHVVERNLTRLTVIVAFFFTVNSVALFYLFD' A
#
# COMPACT_ATOMS: atom_id res chain seq x y z
N MET A 1 3.48 -24.25 11.23
CA MET A 1 3.99 -22.86 11.06
C MET A 1 3.74 -22.30 9.65
N LEU A 2 3.95 -23.08 8.58
CA LEU A 2 3.68 -22.68 7.20
C LEU A 2 2.29 -22.06 6.97
N GLY A 3 1.22 -22.69 7.47
CA GLY A 3 -0.15 -22.17 7.30
C GLY A 3 -0.38 -20.79 7.93
N LEU A 4 0.32 -20.46 9.02
CA LEU A 4 0.24 -19.14 9.66
C LEU A 4 0.91 -18.06 8.79
N LEU A 5 2.12 -18.33 8.29
CA LEU A 5 2.83 -17.40 7.41
C LEU A 5 2.06 -17.19 6.10
N ALA A 6 1.53 -18.27 5.51
CA ALA A 6 0.70 -18.18 4.30
C ALA A 6 -0.57 -17.33 4.52
N ALA A 7 -1.25 -17.49 5.66
CA ALA A 7 -2.41 -16.67 6.00
C ALA A 7 -2.03 -15.18 6.17
N ILE A 8 -0.91 -14.89 6.85
CA ILE A 8 -0.39 -13.53 7.01
C ILE A 8 -0.03 -12.93 5.66
N GLN A 9 0.60 -13.69 4.77
CA GLN A 9 0.97 -13.26 3.43
C GLN A 9 -0.25 -12.85 2.60
N ILE A 10 -1.34 -13.62 2.66
CA ILE A 10 -2.60 -13.29 1.98
C ILE A 10 -3.18 -11.98 2.53
N LEU A 11 -3.20 -11.82 3.86
CA LEU A 11 -3.70 -10.60 4.49
C LEU A 11 -2.87 -9.36 4.11
N LEU A 12 -1.54 -9.48 4.13
CA LEU A 12 -0.63 -8.40 3.71
C LEU A 12 -0.82 -8.03 2.23
N SER A 13 -1.03 -9.02 1.37
CA SER A 13 -1.30 -8.81 -0.06
C SER A 13 -2.58 -8.00 -0.28
N ILE A 14 -3.70 -8.43 0.33
CA ILE A 14 -4.98 -7.72 0.22
C ILE A 14 -4.85 -6.30 0.75
N PHE A 15 -4.18 -6.14 1.90
CA PHE A 15 -3.99 -4.82 2.51
C PHE A 15 -3.15 -3.90 1.62
N LEU A 16 -2.07 -4.40 1.01
CA LEU A 16 -1.28 -3.64 0.03
C LEU A 16 -2.10 -3.22 -1.18
N VAL A 17 -2.88 -4.12 -1.76
CA VAL A 17 -3.73 -3.80 -2.91
C VAL A 17 -4.67 -2.65 -2.56
N VAL A 18 -5.34 -2.72 -1.40
CA VAL A 18 -6.23 -1.64 -0.93
C VAL A 18 -5.45 -0.33 -0.78
N LEU A 19 -4.30 -0.34 -0.10
CA LEU A 19 -3.49 0.87 0.12
C LEU A 19 -2.98 1.51 -1.18
N VAL A 20 -2.59 0.69 -2.16
CA VAL A 20 -2.15 1.15 -3.48
C VAL A 20 -3.32 1.73 -4.29
N LEU A 21 -4.50 1.10 -4.25
CA LEU A 21 -5.69 1.65 -4.92
C LEU A 21 -6.13 2.98 -4.29
N MET A 22 -5.99 3.13 -2.97
CA MET A 22 -6.23 4.40 -2.28
C MET A 22 -5.29 5.53 -2.74
N HIS A 23 -4.10 5.20 -3.29
CA HIS A 23 -3.23 6.17 -3.95
C HIS A 23 -3.75 6.59 -5.33
N SER A 24 -4.34 5.65 -6.10
CA SER A 24 -4.75 5.85 -7.49
C SER A 24 -5.96 6.77 -7.65
N GLY A 25 -6.91 6.72 -6.71
CA GLY A 25 -8.17 7.50 -6.79
C GLY A 25 -8.01 9.03 -6.80
N ARG A 26 -6.79 9.55 -6.59
CA ARG A 26 -6.50 10.97 -6.61
C ARG A 26 -6.40 11.57 -8.02
N ASP A 27 -5.82 10.84 -8.96
CA ASP A 27 -5.41 11.38 -10.27
C ASP A 27 -6.34 10.94 -11.43
N THR A 28 -7.32 10.08 -11.16
CA THR A 28 -8.17 9.45 -12.19
C THR A 28 -9.45 10.22 -12.56
N GLY A 29 -9.65 11.44 -12.04
CA GLY A 29 -10.84 12.28 -12.30
C GLY A 29 -10.58 13.52 -13.19
N PHE A 30 -11.59 14.38 -13.36
CA PHE A 30 -11.47 15.67 -14.07
C PHE A 30 -10.35 16.58 -13.53
N GLY A 31 -9.91 16.39 -12.28
CA GLY A 31 -8.78 17.12 -11.68
C GLY A 31 -7.40 16.78 -12.25
N GLY A 32 -7.25 15.62 -12.92
CA GLY A 32 -6.03 15.21 -13.62
C GLY A 32 -5.92 15.76 -15.06
N LEU A 33 -6.97 16.39 -15.58
CA LEU A 33 -7.04 16.89 -16.97
C LEU A 33 -6.65 18.37 -17.14
N GLY A 34 -6.27 19.05 -16.06
CA GLY A 34 -5.79 20.43 -16.10
C GLY A 34 -6.58 21.37 -15.19
N PHE A 35 -5.82 22.08 -14.34
CA PHE A 35 -6.27 23.18 -13.48
C PHE A 35 -7.26 22.82 -12.35
N THR A 36 -6.79 22.02 -11.39
CA THR A 36 -7.33 22.10 -10.02
C THR A 36 -6.51 23.14 -9.25
N PRO A 37 -7.10 24.21 -8.69
CA PRO A 37 -6.37 25.06 -7.75
C PRO A 37 -5.92 24.17 -6.61
N ALA A 38 -4.61 23.98 -6.49
CA ALA A 38 -4.03 23.10 -5.48
C ALA A 38 -4.39 23.67 -4.10
N SER A 39 -5.44 23.14 -3.48
CA SER A 39 -5.75 23.37 -2.07
C SER A 39 -4.74 22.56 -1.25
N GLN A 40 -3.52 23.08 -1.22
CA GLN A 40 -2.30 22.44 -0.69
C GLN A 40 -2.29 22.29 0.84
N GLY A 41 -3.30 22.81 1.56
CA GLY A 41 -3.21 23.01 3.01
C GLY A 41 -3.47 21.76 3.88
N GLY A 42 -4.31 20.82 3.44
CA GLY A 42 -4.80 19.72 4.31
C GLY A 42 -4.62 18.31 3.76
N GLN A 43 -4.70 18.13 2.44
CA GLN A 43 -4.58 16.81 1.79
C GLN A 43 -3.14 16.25 1.85
N HIS A 44 -2.12 17.12 1.89
CA HIS A 44 -0.72 16.73 1.87
C HIS A 44 -0.33 15.82 3.06
N VAL A 45 -0.93 16.02 4.24
CA VAL A 45 -0.63 15.21 5.42
C VAL A 45 -1.17 13.80 5.25
N VAL A 46 -2.40 13.65 4.75
CA VAL A 46 -3.03 12.34 4.55
C VAL A 46 -2.25 11.52 3.51
N GLU A 47 -1.83 12.14 2.42
CA GLU A 47 -1.03 11.47 1.37
C GLU A 47 0.32 10.98 1.87
N ARG A 48 1.04 11.81 2.64
CA ARG A 48 2.31 11.42 3.24
C ARG A 48 2.13 10.28 4.22
N ASN A 49 1.05 10.28 5.01
CA ASN A 49 0.78 9.20 5.96
C ASN A 49 0.41 7.90 5.24
N LEU A 50 -0.44 7.97 4.20
CA LEU A 50 -0.80 6.82 3.38
C LEU A 50 0.44 6.21 2.73
N THR A 51 1.34 7.04 2.19
CA THR A 51 2.62 6.59 1.60
C THR A 51 3.47 5.87 2.64
N ARG A 52 3.63 6.43 3.84
CA ARG A 52 4.41 5.80 4.92
C ARG A 52 3.80 4.45 5.31
N LEU A 53 2.48 4.38 5.43
CA LEU A 53 1.78 3.14 5.77
C LEU A 53 1.99 2.08 4.68
N THR A 54 1.82 2.44 3.40
CA THR A 54 2.08 1.53 2.27
C THR A 54 3.51 1.01 2.28
N VAL A 55 4.51 1.87 2.51
CA VAL A 55 5.93 1.46 2.56
C VAL A 55 6.19 0.50 3.72
N ILE A 56 5.63 0.77 4.90
CA ILE A 56 5.77 -0.12 6.07
C ILE A 56 5.17 -1.50 5.78
N VAL A 57 3.97 -1.55 5.21
CA VAL A 57 3.30 -2.81 4.88
C VAL A 57 4.02 -3.54 3.77
N ALA A 58 4.52 -2.83 2.74
CA ALA A 58 5.30 -3.41 1.65
C ALA A 58 6.56 -4.08 2.17
N PHE A 59 7.24 -3.45 3.12
CA PHE A 59 8.39 -4.05 3.79
C PHE A 59 8.03 -5.35 4.50
N PHE A 60 6.96 -5.37 5.31
CA PHE A 60 6.51 -6.59 5.98
C PHE A 60 6.10 -7.69 5.01
N PHE A 61 5.43 -7.33 3.90
CA PHE A 61 5.07 -8.27 2.84
C PHE A 61 6.31 -8.91 2.22
N THR A 62 7.33 -8.13 1.86
CA THR A 62 8.58 -8.65 1.28
C THR A 62 9.32 -9.55 2.26
N VAL A 63 9.44 -9.14 3.54
CA VAL A 63 10.07 -9.97 4.58
C VAL A 63 9.33 -11.29 4.75
N ASN A 64 7.99 -11.28 4.76
CA ASN A 64 7.19 -12.49 4.91
C ASN A 64 7.27 -13.39 3.66
N SER A 65 7.30 -12.82 2.45
CA SER A 65 7.58 -13.56 1.21
C SER A 65 8.92 -14.29 1.26
N VAL A 66 9.98 -13.62 1.70
CA VAL A 66 11.32 -14.22 1.81
C VAL A 66 11.33 -15.31 2.88
N ALA A 67 10.70 -15.09 4.03
CA ALA A 67 10.58 -16.10 5.08
C ALA A 67 9.80 -17.34 4.61
N LEU A 68 8.73 -17.15 3.84
CA LEU A 68 7.98 -18.25 3.22
C LEU A 68 8.83 -19.01 2.20
N PHE A 69 9.61 -18.31 1.37
CA PHE A 69 10.49 -18.93 0.39
C PHE A 69 11.50 -19.88 1.06
N TYR A 70 12.21 -19.40 2.08
CA TYR A 70 13.19 -20.22 2.82
C TYR A 70 12.59 -21.33 3.66
N LEU A 71 11.32 -21.22 4.05
CA LEU A 71 10.62 -22.24 4.84
C LEU A 71 9.95 -23.31 3.97
N PHE A 72 9.71 -23.00 2.69
CA PHE A 72 9.11 -23.91 1.72
C PHE A 72 10.16 -24.78 1.03
N ASP A 73 11.41 -24.31 0.96
CA ASP A 73 12.61 -25.09 0.58
C ASP A 73 13.05 -26.03 1.71
#